data_AF-A0A2S5KUS3-F1
#
_entry.id   AF-A0A2S5KUS3-F1
#
_cell.length_a   1.000
_cell.length_b   1.000
_cell.length_c   1.000
_cell.angle_alpha   90.00
_cell.angle_beta   90.00
_cell.angle_gamma   90.00
#
_symmetry.space_group_name_H-M   'P 1'
#
loop_
_entity.id
_entity.type
_entity.pdbx_description
1 polymer ?
#
loop_
_entity_poly.entity_id
_entity_poly.type
_entity_poly.pdbx_seq_one_letter_code
_entity_poly.pdbx_strand_id
1 'polypeptide(L)'
;MKLPVKSLLCSCLVLASVTALSACADEAASAAGSINGPHCPTDKVPYTRQQVGDYQVYMYEPDNAESPQIWQGPVCIEAQTLASACQLDLGLIKQVGAGQQPGTVSITTFSGSNATEHLVDPVKCAP
;
A
#
# COMPACT_ATOMS: atom_id res chain seq x y z
N MET A 1 57.28 -22.41 -0.80
CA MET A 1 56.70 -22.97 0.44
C MET A 1 55.41 -23.69 0.02
N LYS A 2 55.41 -24.99 -0.29
CA LYS A 2 55.28 -26.20 0.58
C LYS A 2 53.91 -26.30 1.30
N LEU A 3 52.98 -27.06 0.69
CA LEU A 3 51.70 -27.63 1.20
C LEU A 3 51.99 -28.68 2.32
N PRO A 4 51.08 -29.08 3.27
CA PRO A 4 49.82 -29.84 2.99
C PRO A 4 48.62 -29.87 4.04
N VAL A 5 47.42 -30.20 3.54
CA VAL A 5 46.38 -31.23 3.92
C VAL A 5 45.93 -31.48 5.40
N LYS A 6 44.59 -31.50 5.64
CA LYS A 6 43.71 -32.52 6.34
C LYS A 6 42.41 -31.83 6.84
N SER A 7 41.17 -32.13 6.41
CA SER A 7 40.32 -33.35 6.42
C SER A 7 39.80 -33.76 7.81
N LEU A 8 38.52 -34.21 7.87
CA LEU A 8 37.73 -34.85 8.97
C LEU A 8 36.86 -33.87 9.80
N LEU A 9 35.53 -34.01 10.00
CA LEU A 9 34.64 -35.18 10.01
C LEU A 9 33.23 -34.88 9.49
N CYS A 10 32.73 -35.86 8.73
CA CYS A 10 31.34 -36.17 8.49
C CYS A 10 30.75 -36.83 9.76
N SER A 11 29.55 -36.45 10.18
CA SER A 11 28.70 -37.31 11.00
C SER A 11 27.25 -37.13 10.58
N CYS A 12 26.71 -38.23 10.06
CA CYS A 12 25.33 -38.40 9.62
C CYS A 12 24.39 -38.71 10.80
N LEU A 13 23.10 -38.88 10.45
CA LEU A 13 22.03 -39.61 11.16
C LEU A 13 21.28 -38.80 12.25
N VAL A 14 19.94 -38.74 12.33
CA VAL A 14 18.82 -39.46 11.67
C VAL A 14 17.58 -38.55 11.62
N LEU A 15 16.76 -38.79 10.60
CA LEU A 15 15.38 -38.37 10.39
C LEU A 15 14.45 -38.47 11.63
N ALA A 16 13.49 -37.55 11.72
CA ALA A 16 12.10 -37.89 12.02
C ALA A 16 11.15 -36.85 11.41
N SER A 17 10.35 -37.31 10.46
CA SER A 17 9.28 -36.58 9.79
C SER A 17 8.11 -36.33 10.76
N VAL A 18 7.63 -35.09 10.86
CA VAL A 18 6.23 -34.82 11.21
C VAL A 18 5.66 -33.84 10.19
N THR A 19 4.70 -34.34 9.46
CA THR A 19 3.86 -33.68 8.47
C THR A 19 2.95 -32.62 9.13
N ALA A 20 3.01 -31.42 8.54
CA ALA A 20 1.97 -30.41 8.30
C ALA A 20 0.72 -30.42 9.20
N LEU A 21 0.39 -29.25 9.77
CA LEU A 21 -0.94 -28.63 9.62
C LEU A 21 -0.97 -27.19 10.15
N SER A 22 -1.29 -26.27 9.22
CA SER A 22 -1.91 -24.96 9.42
C SER A 22 -1.10 -23.84 10.08
N ALA A 23 -0.06 -23.40 9.38
CA ALA A 23 0.32 -21.99 9.40
C ALA A 23 -0.74 -21.19 8.64
N CYS A 24 -1.70 -20.60 9.35
CA CYS A 24 -2.50 -19.50 8.83
C CYS A 24 -1.85 -18.19 9.28
N ALA A 25 -0.62 -17.95 8.86
CA ALA A 25 -0.15 -16.59 8.70
C ALA A 25 -0.61 -16.18 7.31
N ASP A 26 -1.88 -15.78 7.23
CA ASP A 26 -2.44 -15.10 6.08
C ASP A 26 -1.80 -13.70 6.08
N GLU A 27 -0.51 -13.66 5.73
CA GLU A 27 0.11 -12.47 5.18
C GLU A 27 -0.51 -12.31 3.79
N ALA A 28 -1.76 -11.83 3.79
CA ALA A 28 -2.25 -11.01 2.71
C ALA A 28 -1.35 -9.78 2.69
N ALA A 29 -0.16 -9.93 2.13
CA ALA A 29 0.49 -8.88 1.38
C ALA A 29 -0.48 -8.55 0.25
N SER A 30 -1.53 -7.81 0.60
CA SER A 30 -2.32 -7.06 -0.36
C SER A 30 -1.28 -6.38 -1.23
N ALA A 31 -1.34 -6.71 -2.51
CA ALA A 31 -0.44 -6.20 -3.52
C ALA A 31 -0.66 -4.68 -3.65
N ALA A 32 -0.18 -3.92 -2.68
CA ALA A 32 0.31 -2.57 -2.88
C ALA A 32 1.53 -2.73 -3.77
N GLY A 33 1.28 -3.02 -5.06
CA GLY A 33 2.26 -2.83 -6.10
C GLY A 33 2.77 -1.41 -5.88
N SER A 34 4.02 -1.28 -5.45
CA SER A 34 4.65 0.00 -5.27
C SER A 34 4.84 0.58 -6.68
N ILE A 35 3.88 1.39 -7.10
CA ILE A 35 3.90 2.02 -8.41
C ILE A 35 4.95 3.12 -8.33
N ASN A 36 6.19 2.76 -8.64
CA ASN A 36 7.32 3.68 -8.80
C ASN A 36 7.20 4.41 -10.16
N GLY A 37 6.01 4.95 -10.45
CA GLY A 37 5.69 5.64 -11.69
C GLY A 37 5.33 7.11 -11.42
N PRO A 38 5.47 7.99 -12.43
CA PRO A 38 5.05 9.38 -12.31
C PRO A 38 3.53 9.54 -12.18
N HIS A 39 2.76 8.50 -12.50
CA HIS A 39 1.31 8.57 -12.61
C HIS A 39 0.60 7.44 -11.88
N CYS A 40 -0.59 7.75 -11.38
CA CYS A 40 -1.50 6.77 -10.80
C CYS A 40 -2.03 5.80 -11.87
N PRO A 41 -2.20 4.51 -11.55
CA PRO A 41 -2.71 3.51 -12.49
C PRO A 41 -4.17 3.78 -12.82
N THR A 42 -4.56 3.64 -14.09
CA THR A 42 -5.93 3.90 -14.55
C THR A 42 -6.51 2.79 -15.42
N ASP A 43 -5.71 1.78 -15.73
CA ASP A 43 -5.97 0.80 -16.77
C ASP A 43 -6.62 -0.50 -16.27
N LYS A 44 -6.60 -0.79 -14.96
CA LYS A 44 -6.95 -2.14 -14.44
C LYS A 44 -7.85 -2.20 -13.21
N VAL A 45 -8.10 -1.10 -12.52
CA VAL A 45 -8.88 -1.10 -11.28
C VAL A 45 -9.89 0.05 -11.33
N PRO A 46 -11.19 -0.18 -11.04
CA PRO A 46 -12.16 0.90 -10.94
C PRO A 46 -11.73 1.93 -9.91
N TYR A 47 -11.86 3.21 -10.25
CA TYR A 47 -11.44 4.31 -9.39
C TYR A 47 -12.39 5.48 -9.48
N THR A 48 -12.37 6.32 -8.45
CA THR A 48 -12.92 7.67 -8.48
C THR A 48 -11.78 8.66 -8.44
N ARG A 49 -11.81 9.65 -9.33
CA ARG A 49 -10.83 10.74 -9.38
C ARG A 49 -11.43 12.02 -8.80
N GLN A 50 -10.71 12.66 -7.89
CA GLN A 50 -11.09 13.93 -7.28
C GLN A 50 -9.92 14.92 -7.31
N GLN A 51 -10.20 16.15 -7.75
CA GLN A 51 -9.22 17.25 -7.66
C GLN A 51 -9.24 17.85 -6.25
N VAL A 52 -8.06 18.02 -5.66
CA VAL A 52 -7.85 18.68 -4.36
C VAL A 52 -6.71 19.68 -4.49
N GLY A 53 -7.02 20.97 -4.62
CA GLY A 53 -6.00 21.99 -4.90
C GLY A 53 -5.30 21.67 -6.22
N ASP A 54 -3.98 21.49 -6.18
CA ASP A 54 -3.16 21.10 -7.34
C ASP A 54 -3.03 19.58 -7.54
N TYR A 55 -3.55 18.78 -6.61
CA TYR A 55 -3.44 17.32 -6.61
C TYR A 55 -4.63 16.63 -7.26
N GLN A 56 -4.37 15.58 -8.03
CA GLN A 56 -5.36 14.59 -8.45
C GLN A 56 -5.29 13.39 -7.51
N VAL A 57 -6.41 13.08 -6.87
CA VAL A 57 -6.54 11.97 -5.92
C VAL A 57 -7.38 10.88 -6.54
N TYR A 58 -6.85 9.66 -6.59
CA TYR A 58 -7.46 8.45 -7.11
C TYR A 58 -7.78 7.53 -5.94
N MET A 59 -9.06 7.23 -5.76
CA MET A 59 -9.55 6.30 -4.74
C MET A 59 -10.00 5.03 -5.46
N TYR A 60 -9.38 3.90 -5.15
CA TYR A 60 -9.60 2.64 -5.86
C TYR A 60 -10.63 1.75 -5.16
N GLU A 61 -11.22 0.85 -5.93
CA GLU A 61 -12.16 -0.17 -5.43
C GLU A 61 -13.37 0.44 -4.70
N PRO A 62 -14.16 1.27 -5.39
CA PRO A 62 -15.41 1.78 -4.82
C PRO A 62 -16.35 0.63 -4.45
N ASP A 63 -17.07 0.79 -3.33
CA ASP A 63 -18.11 -0.13 -2.87
C ASP A 63 -19.28 -0.25 -3.87
N ASN A 64 -19.56 0.84 -4.60
CA ASN A 64 -20.52 0.90 -5.68
C ASN A 64 -19.96 1.70 -6.86
N ALA A 65 -20.02 1.16 -8.07
CA ALA A 65 -19.45 1.79 -9.26
C ALA A 65 -20.20 3.04 -9.75
N GLU A 66 -21.51 3.13 -9.50
CA GLU A 66 -22.37 4.22 -9.98
C GLU A 66 -22.46 5.38 -8.99
N SER A 67 -22.48 5.07 -7.69
CA SER A 67 -22.60 6.05 -6.61
C SER A 67 -21.77 5.62 -5.39
N PRO A 68 -20.43 5.70 -5.49
CA PRO A 68 -19.53 5.26 -4.44
C PRO A 68 -19.73 6.06 -3.15
N GLN A 69 -19.66 5.36 -2.02
CA GLN A 69 -19.69 5.95 -0.68
C GLN A 69 -18.44 5.63 0.11
N ILE A 70 -17.81 4.48 -0.19
CA ILE A 70 -16.60 4.00 0.46
C ILE A 70 -15.68 3.39 -0.60
N TRP A 71 -14.38 3.58 -0.48
CA TRP A 71 -13.37 2.94 -1.32
C TRP A 71 -12.52 1.98 -0.49
N GLN A 72 -12.32 0.76 -0.99
CA GLN A 72 -11.55 -0.28 -0.30
C GLN A 72 -10.03 -0.04 -0.38
N GLY A 73 -9.60 0.81 -1.31
CA GLY A 73 -8.21 1.24 -1.42
C GLY A 73 -7.47 0.57 -2.58
N PRO A 74 -6.19 0.94 -2.81
CA PRO A 74 -5.42 1.98 -2.14
C PRO A 74 -5.88 3.42 -2.48
N VAL A 75 -5.17 4.44 -1.99
CA VAL A 75 -5.25 5.82 -2.52
C VAL A 75 -3.97 6.14 -3.30
N CYS A 76 -4.11 6.79 -4.44
CA CYS A 76 -2.98 7.35 -5.17
C CYS A 76 -3.17 8.85 -5.40
N ILE A 77 -2.11 9.63 -5.22
CA ILE A 77 -2.10 11.09 -5.35
C ILE A 77 -1.01 11.45 -6.35
N GLU A 78 -1.34 12.22 -7.37
CA GLU A 78 -0.38 12.75 -8.33
C GLU A 78 -0.57 14.26 -8.50
N ALA A 79 0.51 14.94 -8.89
CA ALA A 79 0.47 16.30 -9.38
C ALA A 79 1.66 16.53 -10.30
N GLN A 80 1.58 17.54 -11.18
CA GLN A 80 2.70 17.91 -12.06
C GLN A 80 3.95 18.37 -11.28
N THR A 81 3.76 18.79 -10.03
CA THR A 81 4.83 19.23 -9.12
C THR A 81 5.51 18.08 -8.39
N LEU A 82 4.93 16.87 -8.42
CA LEU A 82 5.51 15.70 -7.77
C LEU A 82 6.45 14.98 -8.73
N ALA A 83 7.58 14.50 -8.20
CA ALA A 83 8.53 13.69 -8.97
C ALA A 83 7.98 12.29 -9.30
N SER A 84 7.11 11.77 -8.43
CA SER A 84 6.42 10.49 -8.57
C SER A 84 5.04 10.57 -7.95
N ALA A 85 4.11 9.71 -8.41
CA ALA A 85 2.84 9.55 -7.73
C ALA A 85 3.07 9.00 -6.31
N CYS A 86 2.29 9.49 -5.35
CA CYS A 86 2.26 8.99 -3.99
C CYS A 86 1.13 7.96 -3.85
N GLN A 87 1.46 6.74 -3.45
CA GLN A 87 0.48 5.69 -3.19
C GLN A 87 0.49 5.33 -1.70
N LEU A 88 -0.70 5.33 -1.11
CA LEU A 88 -0.93 4.98 0.29
C LEU A 88 -1.83 3.75 0.36
N ASP A 89 -1.42 2.77 1.16
CA ASP A 89 -2.23 1.58 1.46
C ASP A 89 -3.26 1.90 2.55
N LEU A 90 -4.19 2.80 2.21
CA LEU A 90 -5.35 3.16 3.02
C LEU A 90 -6.59 2.53 2.39
N GLY A 91 -7.44 1.95 3.23
CA GLY A 91 -8.74 1.41 2.85
C GLY A 91 -9.87 2.01 3.66
N LEU A 92 -11.10 1.65 3.29
CA LEU A 92 -12.34 2.19 3.86
C LEU A 92 -12.37 3.73 3.85
N ILE A 93 -11.86 4.31 2.75
CA ILE A 93 -11.83 5.76 2.54
C ILE A 93 -13.28 6.21 2.35
N LYS A 94 -13.68 7.27 3.04
CA LYS A 94 -15.02 7.86 2.91
C LYS A 94 -14.99 9.24 2.27
N GLN A 95 -13.91 9.98 2.50
CA GLN A 95 -13.79 11.36 2.04
C GLN A 95 -12.33 11.71 1.82
N VAL A 96 -12.07 12.48 0.77
CA VAL A 96 -10.80 13.16 0.52
C VAL A 96 -11.06 14.65 0.35
N GLY A 97 -10.12 15.49 0.79
CA GLY A 97 -10.27 16.93 0.75
C GLY A 97 -8.95 17.66 0.97
N ALA A 98 -8.99 18.99 0.92
CA ALA A 98 -7.82 19.80 1.24
C ALA A 98 -7.47 19.64 2.72
N GLY A 99 -6.20 19.42 3.01
CA GLY A 99 -5.71 19.40 4.39
C GLY A 99 -5.74 20.80 5.01
N GLN A 100 -5.64 20.85 6.34
CA GLN A 100 -5.57 22.12 7.07
C GLN A 100 -4.25 22.87 6.84
N GLN A 101 -3.21 22.16 6.39
CA GLN A 101 -1.90 22.72 6.08
C GLN A 101 -1.73 22.90 4.56
N PRO A 102 -1.08 23.98 4.10
CA PRO A 102 -0.82 24.16 2.68
C PRO A 102 -0.06 22.97 2.10
N GLY A 103 -0.54 22.45 0.97
CA GLY A 103 0.09 21.35 0.27
C GLY A 103 -0.21 19.96 0.84
N THR A 104 -1.05 19.82 1.88
CA THR A 104 -1.48 18.52 2.38
C THR A 104 -2.87 18.12 1.91
N VAL A 105 -3.14 16.82 1.91
CA VAL A 105 -4.45 16.23 1.58
C VAL A 105 -5.01 15.57 2.83
N SER A 106 -6.25 15.89 3.19
CA SER A 106 -6.98 15.19 4.25
C SER A 106 -7.68 13.98 3.65
N ILE A 107 -7.49 12.81 4.27
CA ILE A 107 -8.14 11.54 3.91
C ILE A 107 -8.83 10.99 5.15
N THR A 108 -10.14 10.80 5.09
CA THR A 108 -10.91 10.20 6.19
C THR A 108 -11.21 8.75 5.90
N THR A 109 -10.74 7.85 6.77
CA THR A 109 -11.05 6.41 6.74
C THR A 109 -12.01 6.02 7.86
N PHE A 110 -12.77 4.95 7.67
CA PHE A 110 -13.68 4.41 8.69
C PHE A 110 -13.26 3.01 9.16
N SER A 111 -13.42 2.74 10.45
CA SER A 111 -13.29 1.39 11.02
C SER A 111 -14.38 1.17 12.07
N GLY A 112 -15.38 0.35 11.72
CA GLY A 112 -16.60 0.19 12.51
C GLY A 112 -17.36 1.50 12.65
N SER A 113 -17.48 2.01 13.89
CA SER A 113 -18.14 3.29 14.20
C SER A 113 -17.17 4.47 14.33
N ASN A 114 -15.86 4.25 14.16
CA ASN A 114 -14.85 5.27 14.30
C ASN A 114 -14.43 5.83 12.94
N ALA A 115 -14.22 7.14 12.89
CA ALA A 115 -13.61 7.84 11.77
C ALA A 115 -12.20 8.28 12.17
N THR A 116 -11.24 8.17 11.26
CA THR A 116 -9.87 8.65 11.43
C THR A 116 -9.51 9.53 10.26
N GLU A 117 -9.03 10.73 10.55
CA GLU A 117 -8.49 11.66 9.56
C GLU A 117 -6.97 11.50 9.48
N HIS A 118 -6.46 11.35 8.25
CA HIS A 118 -5.04 11.30 7.93
C HIS A 118 -4.67 12.58 7.18
N LEU A 119 -3.65 13.29 7.65
CA LEU A 119 -3.14 14.50 6.99
C LEU A 119 -1.89 14.14 6.19
N VAL A 120 -2.09 13.86 4.91
CA VAL A 120 -1.04 13.37 4.02
C VAL A 120 -0.22 14.52 3.43
N ASP A 121 1.10 14.39 3.51
CA ASP A 121 2.04 15.16 2.69
C ASP A 121 2.37 14.36 1.42
N PRO A 122 1.82 14.72 0.24
CA PRO A 122 2.03 13.96 -0.99
C PRO A 122 3.49 13.98 -1.49
N VAL A 123 4.30 14.95 -1.06
CA VAL A 123 5.73 15.04 -1.40
C VAL A 123 6.53 13.99 -0.64
N LYS A 124 6.21 13.77 0.64
CA LYS A 124 6.84 12.74 1.47
C LYS A 124 6.17 11.37 1.35
N CYS A 125 4.97 11.35 0.78
CA CYS A 125 4.08 10.21 0.72
C CYS A 125 3.87 9.52 2.07
N ALA A 126 3.53 10.33 3.07
CA ALA A 126 3.30 9.87 4.43
C ALA A 126 2.08 10.59 5.06
N PRO A 127 1.23 9.88 5.82
CA PRO A 127 0.17 10.47 6.65
C PRO A 127 0.70 11.08 7.95
#